data_AF-A0A3D1U3U5-F1
#
_entry.id   AF-A0A3D1U3U5-F1
#
_cell.length_a   1.000
_cell.length_b   1.000
_cell.length_c   1.000
_cell.angle_alpha   90.00
_cell.angle_beta   90.00
_cell.angle_gamma   90.00
#
_symmetry.space_group_name_H-M   'P 1'
#
loop_
_entity.id
_entity.type
_entity.pdbx_description
1 polymer ?
#
loop_
_entity_poly.entity_id
_entity_poly.type
_entity_poly.pdbx_seq_one_letter_code
_entity_poly.pdbx_strand_id
1 'polypeptide(L)'
;MAELRRSTPKLAQGCDNRVDVAHLAGDAAKQNASTASPSRARGTHSNEAGRILSVSTTNTIYTVVLRSSSAAWFLDSEPPLSLIDYPSTVGPVSLTFRTHYVNEGFASTVPRHLWVEAQGEGPSFKASIDAFWMAANSALNLISLSANAPIEELQPETAFDATSGHSERAYFQQFMLPDTGFPRQGRIIDADATIAFIGALHHNLHTKDLDQVLFAITFYRAALWHWVPGQELLSVSYLSQGIEALAPLAKARYASQTGMSDDQLAGHWGIDKGWTKLSTNGRRDRLQAAARLHVLFKGDTATHKRAREARNGFQHVTLPFVAARSAAAAARDMTAAYLREAILDLAGVDQATRDTLLGPLFTAPLAWFEPKRYLWGRITTNTDDLAAPELQYPHVLWTWSIKALSRQNERLKVEGSELVKEQVANGATLTIESIEVSGPVPQP
;
A
#
# COMPACT_ATOMS: atom_id res chain seq x y z
N MET A 1 -52.23 7.13 19.62
CA MET A 1 -52.65 6.53 18.33
C MET A 1 -52.39 7.54 17.22
N ALA A 2 -51.13 7.68 16.79
CA ALA A 2 -50.74 8.51 15.65
C ALA A 2 -49.61 7.78 14.93
N GLU A 3 -49.92 7.25 13.75
CA GLU A 3 -49.00 6.50 12.88
C GLU A 3 -48.02 7.46 12.18
N LEU A 4 -46.73 7.33 12.48
CA LEU A 4 -45.66 7.89 11.67
C LEU A 4 -45.36 6.94 10.51
N ARG A 5 -45.85 7.27 9.30
CA ARG A 5 -45.40 6.66 8.06
C ARG A 5 -43.98 7.13 7.75
N ARG A 6 -43.00 6.25 7.93
CA ARG A 6 -41.65 6.44 7.38
C ARG A 6 -41.67 6.09 5.89
N SER A 7 -41.39 7.08 5.05
CA SER A 7 -41.09 6.88 3.63
C SER A 7 -39.72 6.23 3.49
N THR A 8 -39.66 5.07 2.85
CA THR A 8 -38.42 4.46 2.36
C THR A 8 -37.83 5.31 1.23
N PRO A 9 -36.52 5.62 1.25
CA PRO A 9 -35.87 6.26 0.11
C PRO A 9 -35.72 5.28 -1.04
N LYS A 10 -35.98 5.77 -2.26
CA LYS A 10 -35.70 5.07 -3.51
C LYS A 10 -34.20 4.83 -3.63
N LEU A 11 -33.79 3.56 -3.74
CA LEU A 11 -32.45 3.16 -4.17
C LEU A 11 -32.16 3.78 -5.54
N ALA A 12 -31.10 4.57 -5.63
CA ALA A 12 -30.58 5.07 -6.90
C ALA A 12 -30.06 3.88 -7.73
N GLN A 13 -30.28 3.92 -9.05
CA GLN A 13 -29.66 2.99 -10.00
C GLN A 13 -28.14 3.12 -9.87
N GLY A 14 -27.50 2.09 -9.32
CA GLY A 14 -26.07 2.07 -9.05
C GLY A 14 -25.26 1.98 -10.34
N CYS A 15 -24.19 2.78 -10.40
CA CYS A 15 -23.05 2.51 -11.27
C CYS A 15 -22.47 1.15 -10.87
N ASP A 16 -22.24 0.28 -11.85
CA ASP A 16 -21.63 -1.03 -11.63
C ASP A 16 -20.11 -0.85 -11.54
N ASN A 17 -19.54 -0.93 -10.34
CA ASN A 17 -18.10 -0.70 -10.07
C ASN A 17 -17.25 -1.93 -10.41
N ARG A 18 -17.42 -2.44 -11.64
CA ARG A 18 -16.73 -3.62 -12.17
C ARG A 18 -15.81 -3.24 -13.30
N VAL A 19 -14.57 -3.70 -13.24
CA VAL A 19 -13.64 -3.65 -14.37
C VAL A 19 -13.11 -5.02 -14.70
N ASP A 20 -13.26 -5.40 -15.97
CA ASP A 20 -12.60 -6.55 -16.60
C ASP A 20 -11.17 -6.15 -16.99
N VAL A 21 -10.19 -6.69 -16.27
CA VAL A 21 -8.76 -6.43 -16.49
C VAL A 21 -8.21 -7.28 -17.64
N ALA A 22 -8.81 -8.43 -17.95
CA ALA A 22 -8.35 -9.30 -19.03
C ALA A 22 -8.65 -8.75 -20.42
N HIS A 23 -9.76 -8.01 -20.59
CA HIS A 23 -10.02 -7.32 -21.85
C HIS A 23 -8.97 -6.25 -22.17
N LEU A 24 -8.25 -5.74 -21.15
CA LEU A 24 -7.18 -4.75 -21.30
C LEU A 24 -5.79 -5.38 -21.48
N ALA A 25 -5.58 -6.63 -21.05
CA ALA A 25 -4.26 -7.27 -20.97
C ALA A 25 -3.93 -8.25 -22.12
N GLY A 26 -4.64 -8.15 -23.26
CA GLY A 26 -4.78 -9.16 -24.32
C GLY A 26 -3.53 -9.85 -24.91
N ASP A 27 -2.30 -9.44 -24.60
CA ASP A 27 -1.08 -10.05 -25.16
C ASP A 27 -0.05 -10.55 -24.12
N ALA A 28 -0.19 -10.25 -22.82
CA ALA A 28 0.86 -10.53 -21.83
C ALA A 28 0.80 -11.94 -21.20
N ALA A 29 -0.40 -12.50 -21.02
CA ALA A 29 -0.60 -13.76 -20.28
C ALA A 29 -0.03 -15.02 -20.97
N LYS A 30 0.20 -14.97 -22.29
CA LYS A 30 0.75 -16.12 -23.04
C LYS A 30 2.26 -16.28 -22.91
N GLN A 31 3.00 -15.28 -22.44
CA GLN A 31 4.47 -15.34 -22.41
C GLN A 31 5.05 -15.88 -21.10
N ASN A 32 4.33 -15.77 -19.98
CA ASN A 32 4.84 -16.21 -18.66
C ASN A 32 4.69 -17.73 -18.39
N ALA A 33 3.97 -18.47 -19.23
CA ALA A 33 3.86 -19.93 -19.12
C ALA A 33 4.96 -20.71 -19.86
N SER A 34 5.91 -20.04 -20.53
CA SER A 34 6.88 -20.67 -21.46
C SER A 34 8.34 -20.71 -20.96
N THR A 35 8.66 -20.29 -19.73
CA THR A 35 10.05 -20.24 -19.23
C THR A 35 10.34 -21.27 -18.12
N ALA A 36 9.93 -22.52 -18.32
CA ALA A 36 10.51 -23.65 -17.61
C ALA A 36 11.56 -24.32 -18.51
N SER A 37 12.83 -23.93 -18.36
CA SER A 37 13.95 -24.58 -19.07
C SER A 37 14.14 -26.02 -18.57
N PRO A 38 14.14 -27.04 -19.45
CA PRO A 38 14.42 -28.41 -19.05
C PRO A 38 15.95 -28.62 -18.95
N SER A 39 16.37 -29.07 -17.77
CA SER A 39 17.70 -29.65 -17.52
C SER A 39 17.96 -30.81 -18.49
N ARG A 40 19.06 -30.70 -19.27
CA ARG A 40 19.53 -31.73 -20.21
C ARG A 40 20.13 -32.92 -19.45
N ALA A 41 19.41 -34.02 -19.36
CA ALA A 41 19.98 -35.35 -19.18
C ALA A 41 19.84 -36.15 -20.48
N ARG A 42 20.96 -36.62 -21.04
CA ARG A 42 20.98 -37.55 -22.19
C ARG A 42 20.66 -38.95 -21.69
N GLY A 43 19.59 -39.54 -22.21
CA GLY A 43 19.27 -40.96 -22.09
C GLY A 43 18.49 -41.42 -23.32
N THR A 44 18.95 -42.51 -23.94
CA THR A 44 18.51 -43.05 -25.23
C THR A 44 17.22 -43.88 -25.14
N HIS A 45 16.34 -43.65 -26.12
CA HIS A 45 15.31 -44.51 -26.73
C HIS A 45 14.59 -45.62 -25.91
N SER A 46 13.27 -45.48 -25.78
CA SER A 46 12.32 -46.48 -26.31
C SER A 46 10.98 -45.79 -26.64
N ASN A 47 10.45 -46.10 -27.82
CA ASN A 47 9.17 -45.63 -28.35
C ASN A 47 8.04 -46.45 -27.72
N GLU A 48 7.20 -45.83 -26.91
CA GLU A 48 5.89 -46.37 -26.55
C GLU A 48 4.82 -45.34 -26.90
N ALA A 49 3.99 -45.67 -27.90
CA ALA A 49 2.89 -44.85 -28.37
C ALA A 49 1.74 -44.89 -27.34
N GLY A 50 1.90 -44.11 -26.27
CA GLY A 50 0.88 -43.87 -25.26
C GLY A 50 -0.14 -42.84 -25.75
N ARG A 51 -1.38 -43.29 -25.95
CA ARG A 51 -2.57 -42.47 -26.16
C ARG A 51 -2.69 -41.48 -24.98
N ILE A 52 -2.32 -40.21 -25.18
CA ILE A 52 -2.55 -39.15 -24.20
C ILE A 52 -4.07 -38.91 -24.16
N LEU A 53 -4.74 -39.61 -23.25
CA LEU A 53 -6.09 -39.24 -22.84
C LEU A 53 -5.94 -37.87 -22.18
N SER A 54 -6.42 -36.83 -22.86
CA SER A 54 -6.62 -35.52 -22.27
C SER A 54 -7.63 -35.71 -21.13
N VAL A 55 -7.13 -35.95 -19.92
CA VAL A 55 -7.94 -35.86 -18.71
C VAL A 55 -8.41 -34.41 -18.69
N SER A 56 -9.69 -34.22 -18.99
CA SER A 56 -10.36 -32.94 -18.73
C SER A 56 -10.37 -32.79 -17.21
N THR A 57 -9.30 -32.20 -16.68
CA THR A 57 -9.29 -31.73 -15.30
C THR A 57 -10.36 -30.66 -15.24
N THR A 58 -11.54 -31.02 -14.73
CA THR A 58 -12.57 -30.07 -14.37
C THR A 58 -11.93 -29.08 -13.40
N ASN A 59 -11.71 -27.85 -13.87
CA ASN A 59 -11.11 -26.83 -13.04
C ASN A 59 -12.01 -26.60 -11.82
N THR A 60 -11.39 -26.68 -10.64
CA THR A 60 -12.08 -26.48 -9.36
C THR A 60 -12.06 -24.98 -9.06
N ILE A 61 -13.20 -24.44 -8.63
CA ILE A 61 -13.31 -23.04 -8.22
C ILE A 61 -12.93 -22.96 -6.76
N TYR A 62 -11.97 -22.09 -6.44
CA TYR A 62 -11.55 -21.83 -5.07
C TYR A 62 -11.94 -20.41 -4.67
N THR A 63 -12.21 -20.22 -3.39
CA THR A 63 -12.34 -18.90 -2.78
C THR A 63 -11.30 -18.78 -1.67
N VAL A 64 -10.56 -17.66 -1.67
CA VAL A 64 -9.54 -17.32 -0.68
C VAL A 64 -9.92 -15.96 -0.10
N VAL A 65 -10.18 -15.93 1.20
CA VAL A 65 -10.48 -14.72 1.97
C VAL A 65 -9.20 -14.26 2.65
N LEU A 66 -8.81 -13.03 2.38
CA LEU A 66 -7.60 -12.41 2.91
C LEU A 66 -7.93 -11.19 3.75
N ARG A 67 -7.07 -10.91 4.72
CA ARG A 67 -7.23 -9.82 5.68
C ARG A 67 -5.93 -9.07 5.90
N SER A 68 -6.00 -7.76 6.07
CA SER A 68 -4.90 -6.94 6.58
C SER A 68 -5.38 -5.73 7.36
N SER A 69 -4.53 -5.17 8.21
CA SER A 69 -4.79 -3.85 8.77
C SER A 69 -4.65 -2.80 7.67
N SER A 70 -5.48 -1.76 7.70
CA SER A 70 -5.49 -0.74 6.66
C SER A 70 -5.78 0.66 7.19
N ALA A 71 -5.12 1.64 6.60
CA ALA A 71 -5.35 3.07 6.76
C ALA A 71 -6.07 3.61 5.51
N ALA A 72 -6.63 2.72 4.71
CA ALA A 72 -7.48 2.99 3.56
C ALA A 72 -8.74 2.12 3.68
N TRP A 73 -9.92 2.72 3.57
CA TRP A 73 -11.19 2.06 3.80
C TRP A 73 -12.19 2.35 2.68
N PHE A 74 -13.06 1.39 2.42
CA PHE A 74 -14.28 1.58 1.62
C PHE A 74 -15.42 1.89 2.57
N LEU A 75 -16.33 2.79 2.19
CA LEU A 75 -17.53 3.02 3.00
C LEU A 75 -18.45 1.80 3.00
N ASP A 76 -19.13 1.56 4.11
CA ASP A 76 -20.12 0.47 4.26
C ASP A 76 -21.36 0.66 3.39
N SER A 77 -21.64 1.90 3.01
CA SER A 77 -22.75 2.31 2.14
C SER A 77 -22.41 2.26 0.65
N GLU A 78 -21.13 2.06 0.30
CA GLU A 78 -20.66 2.00 -1.07
C GLU A 78 -20.50 0.54 -1.52
N PRO A 79 -20.64 0.25 -2.83
CA PRO A 79 -20.31 -1.06 -3.35
C PRO A 79 -18.82 -1.36 -3.12
N PRO A 80 -18.45 -2.64 -2.94
CA PRO A 80 -17.05 -3.02 -2.84
C PRO A 80 -16.31 -2.73 -4.16
N LEU A 81 -15.00 -2.56 -4.08
CA LEU A 81 -14.16 -2.49 -5.27
C LEU A 81 -13.97 -3.90 -5.84
N SER A 82 -14.45 -4.14 -7.06
CA SER A 82 -14.35 -5.44 -7.74
C SER A 82 -13.46 -5.35 -8.98
N LEU A 83 -12.35 -6.12 -8.96
CA LEU A 83 -11.48 -6.33 -10.11
C LEU A 83 -11.76 -7.71 -10.69
N ILE A 84 -12.26 -7.77 -11.92
CA ILE A 84 -12.62 -9.01 -12.59
C ILE A 84 -11.48 -9.39 -13.55
N ASP A 85 -11.25 -10.69 -13.68
CA ASP A 85 -10.20 -11.27 -14.51
C ASP A 85 -8.80 -10.70 -14.25
N TYR A 86 -8.51 -10.40 -12.98
CA TYR A 86 -7.19 -9.95 -12.55
C TYR A 86 -6.15 -11.07 -12.76
N PRO A 87 -4.98 -10.79 -13.36
CA PRO A 87 -4.02 -11.84 -13.69
C PRO A 87 -3.41 -12.51 -12.44
N SER A 88 -3.31 -13.84 -12.46
CA SER A 88 -2.54 -14.62 -11.48
C SER A 88 -1.72 -15.72 -12.16
N THR A 89 -0.88 -16.43 -11.40
CA THR A 89 -0.05 -17.53 -11.92
C THR A 89 -0.84 -18.80 -12.24
N VAL A 90 -2.10 -18.91 -11.81
CA VAL A 90 -2.97 -20.07 -12.07
C VAL A 90 -4.14 -19.76 -13.00
N GLY A 91 -4.27 -18.51 -13.45
CA GLY A 91 -5.39 -18.04 -14.28
C GLY A 91 -5.93 -16.68 -13.82
N PRO A 92 -6.92 -16.12 -14.53
CA PRO A 92 -7.63 -14.93 -14.09
C PRO A 92 -8.37 -15.17 -12.77
N VAL A 93 -8.42 -14.16 -11.91
CA VAL A 93 -9.12 -14.19 -10.62
C VAL A 93 -10.00 -12.96 -10.45
N SER A 94 -11.16 -13.14 -9.84
CA SER A 94 -11.99 -12.03 -9.37
C SER A 94 -11.56 -11.63 -7.96
N LEU A 95 -11.23 -10.36 -7.75
CA LEU A 95 -10.85 -9.80 -6.46
C LEU A 95 -11.92 -8.80 -6.01
N THR A 96 -12.47 -8.99 -4.81
CA THR A 96 -13.45 -8.05 -4.22
C THR A 96 -12.92 -7.51 -2.91
N PHE A 97 -12.66 -6.20 -2.86
CA PHE A 97 -12.12 -5.48 -1.72
C PHE A 97 -13.23 -4.76 -0.96
N ARG A 98 -13.24 -4.90 0.37
CA ARG A 98 -14.18 -4.22 1.27
C ARG A 98 -13.55 -3.96 2.62
N THR A 99 -14.05 -2.96 3.34
CA THR A 99 -13.69 -2.78 4.75
C THR A 99 -14.59 -3.63 5.64
N HIS A 100 -14.00 -4.37 6.56
CA HIS A 100 -14.74 -5.08 7.59
C HIS A 100 -15.08 -4.12 8.72
N TYR A 101 -16.39 -3.87 8.88
CA TYR A 101 -16.96 -3.01 9.89
C TYR A 101 -17.50 -3.82 11.06
N VAL A 102 -17.04 -3.51 12.27
CA VAL A 102 -17.46 -4.22 13.49
C VAL A 102 -18.40 -3.33 14.30
N ASN A 103 -19.53 -3.89 14.72
CA ASN A 103 -20.42 -3.24 15.67
C ASN A 103 -19.96 -3.52 17.10
N GLU A 104 -19.31 -2.54 17.71
CA GLU A 104 -18.79 -2.60 19.08
C GLU A 104 -19.73 -1.89 20.09
N GLY A 105 -20.97 -1.61 19.69
CA GLY A 105 -21.97 -0.93 20.53
C GLY A 105 -21.90 0.61 20.49
N PHE A 106 -21.09 1.18 19.60
CA PHE A 106 -21.03 2.63 19.38
C PHE A 106 -22.09 3.12 18.38
N ALA A 107 -22.24 4.44 18.24
CA ALA A 107 -23.18 5.06 17.30
C ALA A 107 -22.82 4.82 15.82
N SER A 108 -21.56 4.52 15.52
CA SER A 108 -21.10 4.11 14.19
C SER A 108 -20.27 2.83 14.28
N THR A 109 -20.30 2.03 13.22
CA THR A 109 -19.46 0.83 13.11
C THR A 109 -17.98 1.19 12.98
N VAL A 110 -17.13 0.35 13.54
CA VAL A 110 -15.68 0.57 13.59
C VAL A 110 -15.03 -0.08 12.37
N PRO A 111 -14.33 0.68 11.50
CA PRO A 111 -13.53 0.06 10.45
C PRO A 111 -12.31 -0.62 11.09
N ARG A 112 -12.16 -1.93 10.84
CA ARG A 112 -11.07 -2.72 11.42
C ARG A 112 -10.08 -3.17 10.35
N HIS A 113 -10.54 -4.02 9.44
CA HIS A 113 -9.67 -4.66 8.46
C HIS A 113 -10.06 -4.28 7.05
N LEU A 114 -9.08 -4.36 6.15
CA LEU A 114 -9.35 -4.58 4.75
C LEU A 114 -9.57 -6.09 4.55
N TRP A 115 -10.66 -6.44 3.90
CA TRP A 115 -11.01 -7.80 3.48
C TRP A 115 -10.98 -7.90 1.98
N VAL A 116 -10.41 -9.00 1.50
CA VAL A 116 -10.37 -9.34 0.08
C VAL A 116 -10.90 -10.73 -0.10
N GLU A 117 -11.88 -10.88 -0.97
CA GLU A 117 -12.35 -12.17 -1.46
C GLU A 117 -11.78 -12.38 -2.85
N ALA A 118 -10.89 -13.36 -2.99
CA ALA A 118 -10.31 -13.77 -4.25
C ALA A 118 -10.95 -15.09 -4.70
N GLN A 119 -11.54 -15.10 -5.89
CA GLN A 119 -12.22 -16.27 -6.44
C GLN A 119 -11.75 -16.54 -7.86
N GLY A 120 -11.52 -17.81 -8.18
CA GLY A 120 -11.10 -18.21 -9.52
C GLY A 120 -10.95 -19.71 -9.63
N GLU A 121 -10.68 -20.15 -10.86
CA GLU A 121 -10.29 -21.53 -11.14
C GLU A 121 -8.82 -21.76 -10.79
N GLY A 122 -8.47 -22.96 -10.35
CA GLY A 122 -7.06 -23.31 -10.14
C GLY A 122 -6.76 -24.81 -10.19
N PRO A 123 -5.48 -25.18 -10.37
CA PRO A 123 -5.07 -26.57 -10.57
C PRO A 123 -5.02 -27.39 -9.28
N SER A 124 -4.91 -26.73 -8.12
CA SER A 124 -4.98 -27.37 -6.81
C SER A 124 -5.32 -26.35 -5.73
N PHE A 125 -5.84 -26.81 -4.60
CA PHE A 125 -6.23 -25.95 -3.49
C PHE A 125 -5.06 -25.08 -2.98
N LYS A 126 -3.90 -25.70 -2.71
CA LYS A 126 -2.72 -24.98 -2.19
C LYS A 126 -2.14 -23.99 -3.20
N ALA A 127 -1.99 -24.39 -4.47
CA ALA A 127 -1.47 -23.50 -5.50
C ALA A 127 -2.37 -22.27 -5.72
N SER A 128 -3.70 -22.45 -5.56
CA SER A 128 -4.66 -21.36 -5.70
C SER A 128 -4.58 -20.38 -4.53
N ILE A 129 -4.37 -20.84 -3.29
CA ILE A 129 -4.14 -19.96 -2.14
C ILE A 129 -2.93 -19.04 -2.40
N ASP A 130 -1.79 -19.62 -2.78
CA ASP A 130 -0.56 -18.85 -3.04
C ASP A 130 -0.76 -17.85 -4.20
N ALA A 131 -1.35 -18.29 -5.31
CA ALA A 131 -1.56 -17.46 -6.48
C ALA A 131 -2.55 -16.31 -6.24
N PHE A 132 -3.65 -16.58 -5.53
CA PHE A 132 -4.69 -15.58 -5.25
C PHE A 132 -4.19 -14.55 -4.24
N TRP A 133 -3.38 -14.99 -3.26
CA TRP A 133 -2.69 -14.12 -2.32
C TRP A 133 -1.72 -13.16 -3.02
N MET A 134 -0.90 -13.66 -3.95
CA MET A 134 0.00 -12.82 -4.74
C MET A 134 -0.77 -11.82 -5.61
N ALA A 135 -1.84 -12.26 -6.27
CA ALA A 135 -2.70 -11.39 -7.08
C ALA A 135 -3.33 -10.26 -6.24
N ALA A 136 -3.90 -10.60 -5.08
CA ALA A 136 -4.49 -9.63 -4.17
C ALA A 136 -3.47 -8.61 -3.65
N ASN A 137 -2.26 -9.04 -3.26
CA ASN A 137 -1.20 -8.14 -2.82
C ASN A 137 -0.63 -7.25 -3.95
N SER A 138 -0.65 -7.74 -5.20
CA SER A 138 -0.30 -6.92 -6.36
C SER A 138 -1.30 -5.78 -6.55
N ALA A 139 -2.60 -6.07 -6.52
CA ALA A 139 -3.65 -5.04 -6.61
C ALA A 139 -3.62 -4.06 -5.42
N LEU A 140 -3.24 -4.55 -4.23
CA LEU A 140 -3.12 -3.74 -3.03
C LEU A 140 -2.12 -2.59 -3.16
N ASN A 141 -1.04 -2.79 -3.94
CA ASN A 141 -0.07 -1.73 -4.24
C ASN A 141 -0.75 -0.55 -4.95
N LEU A 142 -1.68 -0.83 -5.87
CA LEU A 142 -2.44 0.17 -6.64
C LEU A 142 -3.42 0.93 -5.74
N ILE A 143 -4.12 0.21 -4.86
CA ILE A 143 -5.06 0.79 -3.90
C ILE A 143 -4.32 1.69 -2.90
N SER A 144 -3.17 1.23 -2.39
CA SER A 144 -2.35 2.01 -1.44
C SER A 144 -1.83 3.31 -2.04
N LEU A 145 -1.39 3.29 -3.31
CA LEU A 145 -1.02 4.52 -4.05
C LEU A 145 -2.23 5.44 -4.22
N SER A 146 -3.39 4.89 -4.58
CA SER A 146 -4.62 5.66 -4.83
C SER A 146 -5.10 6.38 -3.57
N ALA A 147 -5.14 5.67 -2.44
CA ALA A 147 -5.47 6.26 -1.13
C ALA A 147 -4.34 7.11 -0.52
N ASN A 148 -3.13 7.05 -1.09
CA ASN A 148 -1.91 7.59 -0.50
C ASN A 148 -1.77 7.22 0.99
N ALA A 149 -2.08 5.97 1.29
CA ALA A 149 -2.18 5.47 2.64
C ALA A 149 -1.54 4.08 2.72
N PRO A 150 -0.83 3.78 3.81
CA PRO A 150 -0.23 2.48 4.02
C PRO A 150 -1.31 1.41 4.21
N ILE A 151 -1.05 0.23 3.67
CA ILE A 151 -1.88 -0.96 3.87
C ILE A 151 -0.95 -2.15 4.09
N GLU A 152 -1.18 -2.90 5.16
CA GLU A 152 -0.45 -4.13 5.48
C GLU A 152 -0.56 -5.16 4.37
N GLU A 153 0.41 -6.05 4.28
CA GLU A 153 0.31 -7.22 3.42
C GLU A 153 -0.89 -8.07 3.81
N LEU A 154 -1.68 -8.46 2.82
CA LEU A 154 -2.82 -9.36 3.00
C LEU A 154 -2.31 -10.72 3.45
N GLN A 155 -2.98 -11.31 4.44
CA GLN A 155 -2.72 -12.66 4.91
C GLN A 155 -3.95 -13.53 4.64
N PRO A 156 -3.80 -14.74 4.07
CA PRO A 156 -4.92 -15.67 3.92
C PRO A 156 -5.50 -16.02 5.29
N GLU A 157 -6.77 -15.70 5.52
CA GLU A 157 -7.47 -16.04 6.76
C GLU A 157 -8.26 -17.34 6.60
N THR A 158 -8.94 -17.51 5.47
CA THR A 158 -9.76 -18.71 5.18
C THR A 158 -9.72 -19.00 3.68
N ALA A 159 -9.71 -20.27 3.30
CA ALA A 159 -9.89 -20.68 1.91
C ALA A 159 -10.71 -21.97 1.81
N PHE A 160 -11.45 -22.15 0.72
CA PHE A 160 -12.24 -23.35 0.50
C PHE A 160 -12.51 -23.64 -0.98
N ASP A 161 -12.81 -24.90 -1.29
CA ASP A 161 -13.39 -25.31 -2.57
C ASP A 161 -14.84 -24.80 -2.68
N ALA A 162 -15.07 -23.87 -3.60
CA ALA A 162 -16.35 -23.25 -3.89
C ALA A 162 -17.07 -23.87 -5.11
N THR A 163 -16.58 -25.01 -5.64
CA THR A 163 -17.15 -25.69 -6.81
C THR A 163 -18.57 -26.19 -6.52
N SER A 164 -19.51 -25.87 -7.39
CA SER A 164 -20.90 -26.31 -7.23
C SER A 164 -21.03 -27.83 -7.38
N GLY A 165 -21.87 -28.46 -6.56
CA GLY A 165 -22.15 -29.91 -6.63
C GLY A 165 -21.16 -30.82 -5.90
N HIS A 166 -20.01 -30.33 -5.45
CA HIS A 166 -19.10 -31.11 -4.60
C HIS A 166 -19.68 -31.31 -3.19
N SER A 167 -19.67 -32.56 -2.71
CA SER A 167 -20.07 -32.93 -1.33
C SER A 167 -18.93 -32.83 -0.33
N GLU A 168 -17.69 -33.04 -0.77
CA GLU A 168 -16.46 -32.88 0.02
C GLU A 168 -15.68 -31.68 -0.51
N ARG A 169 -15.15 -30.86 0.40
CA ARG A 169 -14.49 -29.59 0.05
C ARG A 169 -13.19 -29.45 0.81
N ALA A 170 -12.14 -29.08 0.10
CA ALA A 170 -10.91 -28.65 0.74
C ALA A 170 -11.17 -27.37 1.55
N TYR A 171 -10.54 -27.24 2.71
CA TYR A 171 -10.69 -26.11 3.64
C TYR A 171 -9.35 -25.76 4.28
N PHE A 172 -9.13 -24.46 4.48
CA PHE A 172 -7.99 -23.89 5.18
C PHE A 172 -8.47 -22.74 6.04
N GLN A 173 -7.92 -22.61 7.24
CA GLN A 173 -8.09 -21.45 8.09
C GLN A 173 -6.82 -21.19 8.89
N GLN A 174 -6.42 -19.92 8.94
CA GLN A 174 -5.34 -19.44 9.79
C GLN A 174 -5.93 -18.70 10.99
N PHE A 175 -5.33 -18.90 12.17
CA PHE A 175 -5.65 -18.08 13.33
C PHE A 175 -5.11 -16.66 13.13
N MET A 176 -6.00 -15.68 13.23
CA MET A 176 -5.69 -14.27 13.08
C MET A 176 -6.14 -13.52 14.34
N LEU A 177 -5.26 -12.71 14.92
CA LEU A 177 -5.62 -11.92 16.11
C LEU A 177 -6.76 -10.95 15.76
N PRO A 178 -7.81 -10.82 16.59
CA PRO A 178 -8.80 -9.76 16.40
C PRO A 178 -8.12 -8.38 16.40
N ASP A 179 -8.55 -7.48 15.52
CA ASP A 179 -8.14 -6.07 15.63
C ASP A 179 -9.04 -5.42 16.67
N THR A 180 -8.44 -5.11 17.81
CA THR A 180 -9.12 -4.56 18.99
C THR A 180 -8.43 -3.28 19.41
N GLY A 181 -9.12 -2.47 20.21
CA GLY A 181 -8.57 -1.24 20.76
C GLY A 181 -8.89 -0.03 19.89
N PHE A 182 -7.99 0.95 19.89
CA PHE A 182 -8.23 2.25 19.28
C PHE A 182 -8.40 2.13 17.75
N PRO A 183 -9.47 2.67 17.15
CA PRO A 183 -9.66 2.60 15.71
C PRO A 183 -8.51 3.35 15.03
N ARG A 184 -7.89 2.71 14.03
CA ARG A 184 -6.83 3.36 13.25
C ARG A 184 -7.40 4.58 12.53
N GLN A 185 -6.58 5.58 12.25
CA GLN A 185 -6.97 6.62 11.29
C GLN A 185 -6.84 6.04 9.89
N GLY A 186 -7.75 6.42 8.99
CA GLY A 186 -7.74 5.98 7.61
C GLY A 186 -8.31 7.01 6.66
N ARG A 187 -8.14 6.75 5.36
CA ARG A 187 -8.68 7.51 4.25
C ARG A 187 -9.74 6.69 3.52
N ILE A 188 -10.77 7.37 3.05
CA ILE A 188 -11.74 6.71 2.17
C ILE A 188 -11.09 6.53 0.80
N ILE A 189 -11.25 5.32 0.25
CA ILE A 189 -10.81 4.97 -1.09
C ILE A 189 -11.90 5.39 -2.07
N ASP A 190 -11.53 6.23 -3.03
CA ASP A 190 -12.39 6.49 -4.19
C ASP A 190 -12.28 5.30 -5.15
N ALA A 191 -13.29 4.42 -5.13
CA ALA A 191 -13.28 3.18 -5.91
C ALA A 191 -13.24 3.45 -7.41
N ASP A 192 -13.94 4.47 -7.88
CA ASP A 192 -14.07 4.80 -9.30
C ASP A 192 -12.76 5.38 -9.84
N ALA A 193 -12.14 6.33 -9.12
CA ALA A 193 -10.84 6.87 -9.48
C ALA A 193 -9.73 5.81 -9.40
N THR A 194 -9.81 4.90 -8.42
CA THR A 194 -8.88 3.76 -8.31
C THR A 194 -9.03 2.83 -9.52
N ILE A 195 -10.27 2.51 -9.90
CA ILE A 195 -10.60 1.74 -11.10
C ILE A 195 -10.03 2.40 -12.36
N ALA A 196 -10.29 3.70 -12.55
CA ALA A 196 -9.84 4.45 -13.71
C ALA A 196 -8.30 4.46 -13.80
N PHE A 197 -7.61 4.58 -12.67
CA PHE A 197 -6.16 4.46 -12.59
C PHE A 197 -5.65 3.08 -13.01
N ILE A 198 -6.24 2.00 -12.48
CA ILE A 198 -5.87 0.63 -12.84
C ILE A 198 -6.11 0.39 -14.34
N GLY A 199 -7.25 0.83 -14.87
CA GLY A 199 -7.57 0.74 -16.28
C GLY A 199 -6.55 1.48 -17.16
N ALA A 200 -6.18 2.71 -16.78
CA ALA A 200 -5.19 3.50 -17.50
C ALA A 200 -3.81 2.82 -17.56
N LEU A 201 -3.36 2.21 -16.47
CA LEU A 201 -2.10 1.45 -16.45
C LEU A 201 -2.08 0.32 -17.48
N HIS A 202 -3.14 -0.49 -17.51
CA HIS A 202 -3.21 -1.63 -18.41
C HIS A 202 -3.47 -1.23 -19.87
N HIS A 203 -4.21 -0.14 -20.10
CA HIS A 203 -4.54 0.32 -21.44
C HIS A 203 -3.41 1.11 -22.12
N ASN A 204 -2.73 1.98 -21.36
CA ASN A 204 -1.80 2.96 -21.93
C ASN A 204 -0.33 2.50 -21.95
N LEU A 205 0.02 1.46 -21.19
CA LEU A 205 1.40 1.00 -21.06
C LEU A 205 1.61 -0.36 -21.72
N HIS A 206 2.71 -0.48 -22.47
CA HIS A 206 3.21 -1.77 -22.92
C HIS A 206 3.76 -2.57 -21.73
N THR A 207 3.80 -3.90 -21.84
CA THR A 207 4.19 -4.82 -20.75
C THR A 207 5.48 -4.41 -20.01
N LYS A 208 6.52 -4.04 -20.74
CA LYS A 208 7.80 -3.63 -20.14
C LYS A 208 7.70 -2.33 -19.33
N ASP A 209 6.92 -1.37 -19.82
CA ASP A 209 6.76 -0.07 -19.18
C ASP A 209 5.81 -0.20 -17.98
N LEU A 210 4.78 -1.06 -18.10
CA LEU A 210 3.91 -1.46 -17.00
C LEU A 210 4.72 -2.04 -15.84
N ASP A 211 5.63 -3.00 -16.10
CA ASP A 211 6.47 -3.58 -15.05
C ASP A 211 7.29 -2.51 -14.30
N GLN A 212 7.88 -1.56 -15.02
CA GLN A 212 8.65 -0.46 -14.40
C GLN A 212 7.77 0.40 -13.49
N VAL A 213 6.55 0.71 -13.92
CA VAL A 213 5.60 1.46 -13.11
C VAL A 213 5.13 0.65 -11.90
N LEU A 214 4.82 -0.64 -12.06
CA LEU A 214 4.44 -1.52 -10.96
C LEU A 214 5.56 -1.69 -9.91
N PHE A 215 6.82 -1.75 -10.33
CA PHE A 215 7.96 -1.71 -9.41
C PHE A 215 8.01 -0.39 -8.63
N ALA A 216 7.82 0.75 -9.31
CA ALA A 216 7.80 2.05 -8.66
C ALA A 216 6.66 2.17 -7.63
N ILE A 217 5.47 1.65 -7.94
CA ILE A 217 4.33 1.59 -7.02
C ILE A 217 4.64 0.69 -5.81
N THR A 218 5.30 -0.46 -6.04
CA THR A 218 5.72 -1.37 -4.96
C THR A 218 6.67 -0.65 -4.00
N PHE A 219 7.67 0.06 -4.52
CA PHE A 219 8.57 0.88 -3.70
C PHE A 219 7.85 2.04 -3.01
N TYR A 220 6.87 2.66 -3.66
CA TYR A 220 6.05 3.70 -3.04
C TYR A 220 5.31 3.16 -1.82
N ARG A 221 4.62 2.02 -1.95
CA ARG A 221 3.94 1.38 -0.81
C ARG A 221 4.90 1.00 0.31
N ALA A 222 6.08 0.46 -0.02
CA ALA A 222 7.12 0.19 0.98
C ALA A 222 7.55 1.47 1.71
N ALA A 223 7.65 2.60 1.02
CA ALA A 223 7.91 3.88 1.66
C ALA A 223 6.78 4.30 2.61
N LEU A 224 5.51 4.10 2.22
CA LEU A 224 4.35 4.38 3.07
C LEU A 224 4.37 3.56 4.38
N TRP A 225 4.83 2.31 4.32
CA TRP A 225 5.01 1.48 5.52
C TRP A 225 5.96 2.09 6.55
N HIS A 226 7.00 2.75 6.05
CA HIS A 226 8.01 3.44 6.86
C HIS A 226 7.65 4.90 7.13
N TRP A 227 6.40 5.32 6.88
CA TRP A 227 5.92 6.68 7.09
C TRP A 227 5.61 6.97 8.56
N VAL A 228 6.60 6.72 9.42
CA VAL A 228 6.54 6.90 10.86
C VAL A 228 7.74 7.73 11.34
N PRO A 229 7.59 8.50 12.43
CA PRO A 229 8.68 9.28 12.99
C PRO A 229 9.92 8.43 13.28
N GLY A 230 11.06 8.85 12.76
CA GLY A 230 12.35 8.19 12.91
C GLY A 230 12.70 7.17 11.83
N GLN A 231 11.79 6.87 10.91
CA GLN A 231 12.05 5.97 9.76
C GLN A 231 12.12 6.71 8.42
N GLU A 232 12.37 8.02 8.44
CA GLU A 232 12.44 8.85 7.24
C GLU A 232 13.53 8.37 6.27
N LEU A 233 14.65 7.87 6.79
CA LEU A 233 15.73 7.29 5.97
C LEU A 233 15.27 6.09 5.14
N LEU A 234 14.52 5.16 5.75
CA LEU A 234 14.00 3.99 5.05
C LEU A 234 12.96 4.40 4.01
N SER A 235 12.05 5.31 4.38
CA SER A 235 11.08 5.90 3.45
C SER A 235 11.77 6.49 2.22
N VAL A 236 12.75 7.39 2.41
CA VAL A 236 13.47 8.05 1.30
C VAL A 236 14.28 7.05 0.47
N SER A 237 14.83 6.00 1.09
CA SER A 237 15.53 4.93 0.37
C SER A 237 14.60 4.20 -0.62
N TYR A 238 13.37 3.86 -0.20
CA TYR A 238 12.39 3.23 -1.08
C TYR A 238 11.85 4.21 -2.14
N LEU A 239 11.51 5.44 -1.77
CA LEU A 239 11.10 6.46 -2.74
C LEU A 239 12.16 6.69 -3.82
N SER A 240 13.44 6.72 -3.42
CA SER A 240 14.55 6.84 -4.37
C SER A 240 14.56 5.67 -5.35
N GLN A 241 14.40 4.43 -4.88
CA GLN A 241 14.31 3.25 -5.75
C GLN A 241 13.14 3.33 -6.73
N GLY A 242 11.97 3.82 -6.30
CA GLY A 242 10.84 4.09 -7.19
C GLY A 242 11.17 5.11 -8.28
N ILE A 243 11.83 6.21 -7.92
CA ILE A 243 12.32 7.20 -8.88
C ILE A 243 13.34 6.61 -9.85
N GLU A 244 14.25 5.75 -9.38
CA GLU A 244 15.22 5.07 -10.24
C GLU A 244 14.55 4.12 -11.24
N ALA A 245 13.52 3.40 -10.80
CA ALA A 245 12.74 2.49 -11.64
C ALA A 245 12.03 3.22 -12.78
N LEU A 246 11.52 4.44 -12.54
CA LEU A 246 10.80 5.24 -13.54
C LEU A 246 11.71 6.03 -14.49
N ALA A 247 12.97 6.26 -14.12
CA ALA A 247 13.87 7.13 -14.89
C ALA A 247 14.03 6.74 -16.38
N PRO A 248 14.15 5.45 -16.76
CA PRO A 248 14.23 5.06 -18.17
C PRO A 248 12.97 5.44 -18.96
N LEU A 249 11.79 5.14 -18.42
CA LEU A 249 10.50 5.42 -19.05
C LEU A 249 10.25 6.93 -19.15
N ALA A 250 10.49 7.66 -18.06
CA ALA A 250 10.33 9.11 -18.03
C ALA A 250 11.25 9.81 -19.05
N LYS A 251 12.51 9.37 -19.17
CA LYS A 251 13.44 9.86 -20.21
C LYS A 251 12.88 9.61 -21.61
N ALA A 252 12.44 8.38 -21.89
CA ALA A 252 11.94 7.99 -23.20
C ALA A 252 10.71 8.82 -23.60
N ARG A 253 9.76 9.00 -22.68
CA ARG A 253 8.56 9.82 -22.91
C ARG A 253 8.92 11.30 -23.14
N TYR A 254 9.81 11.87 -22.33
CA TYR A 254 10.26 13.25 -22.52
C TYR A 254 10.97 13.45 -23.87
N ALA A 255 11.85 12.51 -24.25
CA ALA A 255 12.53 12.55 -25.55
C ALA A 255 11.52 12.50 -26.71
N SER A 256 10.52 11.62 -26.61
CA SER A 256 9.47 11.51 -27.62
C SER A 256 8.61 12.77 -27.71
N GLN A 257 8.25 13.38 -26.58
CA GLN A 257 7.44 14.60 -26.55
C GLN A 257 8.18 15.83 -27.08
N THR A 258 9.49 15.89 -26.88
CA THR A 258 10.33 17.03 -27.30
C THR A 258 11.00 16.83 -28.66
N GLY A 259 10.97 15.61 -29.22
CA GLY A 259 11.67 15.26 -30.46
C GLY A 259 13.20 15.30 -30.33
N MET A 260 13.74 15.28 -29.10
CA MET A 260 15.18 15.38 -28.86
C MET A 260 15.86 14.01 -28.88
N SER A 261 17.01 13.92 -29.56
CA SER A 261 17.94 12.79 -29.46
C SER A 261 18.65 12.78 -28.09
N ASP A 262 19.30 11.66 -27.77
CA ASP A 262 20.09 11.54 -26.54
C ASP A 262 21.22 12.59 -26.45
N ASP A 263 21.85 12.96 -27.57
CA ASP A 263 22.89 14.00 -27.62
C ASP A 263 22.29 15.39 -27.40
N GLN A 264 21.11 15.66 -27.96
CA GLN A 264 20.39 16.91 -27.75
C GLN A 264 19.90 17.05 -26.31
N LEU A 265 19.40 15.96 -25.70
CA LEU A 265 19.04 15.92 -24.28
C LEU A 265 20.26 16.17 -23.39
N ALA A 266 21.41 15.58 -23.71
CA ALA A 266 22.62 15.79 -22.94
C ALA A 266 23.05 17.27 -22.95
N GLY A 267 22.97 17.94 -24.10
CA GLY A 267 23.20 19.38 -24.22
C GLY A 267 22.14 20.20 -23.49
N HIS A 268 20.86 19.88 -23.67
CA HIS A 268 19.73 20.58 -23.06
C HIS A 268 19.76 20.53 -21.52
N TRP A 269 20.18 19.41 -20.94
CA TRP A 269 20.33 19.24 -19.49
C TRP A 269 21.71 19.62 -18.95
N GLY A 270 22.62 20.13 -19.79
CA GLY A 270 23.96 20.57 -19.37
C GLY A 270 24.85 19.43 -18.84
N ILE A 271 24.68 18.21 -19.34
CA ILE A 271 25.47 17.02 -18.97
C ILE A 271 26.40 16.54 -20.10
N ASP A 272 26.60 17.37 -21.12
CA ASP A 272 27.42 17.14 -22.31
C ASP A 272 28.94 17.14 -22.04
N LYS A 273 29.39 17.69 -20.91
CA LYS A 273 30.81 17.67 -20.53
C LYS A 273 31.36 16.24 -20.46
N GLY A 274 32.23 15.89 -21.40
CA GLY A 274 32.84 14.56 -21.54
C GLY A 274 31.94 13.49 -22.17
N TRP A 275 30.78 13.89 -22.71
CA TRP A 275 29.75 13.00 -23.26
C TRP A 275 30.25 12.05 -24.34
N THR A 276 31.02 12.56 -25.29
CA THR A 276 31.58 11.79 -26.41
C THR A 276 32.63 10.76 -25.98
N LYS A 277 33.17 10.87 -24.76
CA LYS A 277 34.15 9.92 -24.19
C LYS A 277 33.48 8.75 -23.45
N LEU A 278 32.17 8.82 -23.21
CA LEU A 278 31.44 7.79 -22.49
C LEU A 278 31.03 6.64 -23.42
N SER A 279 31.11 5.42 -22.90
CA SER A 279 30.50 4.25 -23.53
C SER A 279 28.98 4.44 -23.66
N THR A 280 28.32 3.62 -24.48
CA THR A 280 26.86 3.64 -24.63
C THR A 280 26.15 3.48 -23.28
N ASN A 281 26.63 2.56 -22.43
CA ASN A 281 26.09 2.38 -21.08
C ASN A 281 26.34 3.60 -20.19
N GLY A 282 27.54 4.19 -20.24
CA GLY A 282 27.85 5.39 -19.47
C GLY A 282 26.99 6.60 -19.87
N ARG A 283 26.69 6.76 -21.17
CA ARG A 283 25.76 7.77 -21.68
C ARG A 283 24.34 7.53 -21.19
N ARG A 284 23.85 6.30 -21.31
CA ARG A 284 22.52 5.89 -20.81
C ARG A 284 22.37 6.18 -19.31
N ASP A 285 23.32 5.75 -18.50
CA ASP A 285 23.25 5.88 -17.04
C ASP A 285 23.29 7.37 -16.63
N ARG A 286 24.07 8.20 -17.33
CA ARG A 286 24.14 9.65 -17.09
C ARG A 286 22.84 10.37 -17.49
N LEU A 287 22.21 9.99 -18.61
CA LEU A 287 20.90 10.50 -18.99
C LEU A 287 19.80 10.08 -18.01
N GLN A 288 19.81 8.83 -17.55
CA GLN A 288 18.85 8.38 -16.54
C GLN A 288 19.02 9.15 -15.23
N ALA A 289 20.26 9.40 -14.80
CA ALA A 289 20.52 10.23 -13.62
C ALA A 289 20.00 11.67 -13.80
N ALA A 290 20.16 12.26 -15.00
CA ALA A 290 19.65 13.59 -15.32
C ALA A 290 18.10 13.62 -15.43
N ALA A 291 17.49 12.59 -16.01
CA ALA A 291 16.03 12.47 -16.12
C ALA A 291 15.35 12.45 -14.73
N ARG A 292 16.00 11.88 -13.72
CA ARG A 292 15.50 11.97 -12.33
C ARG A 292 15.35 13.43 -11.91
N LEU A 293 16.37 14.25 -12.08
CA LEU A 293 16.31 15.67 -11.71
C LEU A 293 15.33 16.45 -12.59
N HIS A 294 15.52 16.41 -13.91
CA HIS A 294 14.82 17.33 -14.82
C HIS A 294 13.37 16.94 -15.09
N VAL A 295 13.06 15.64 -15.10
CA VAL A 295 11.72 15.15 -15.41
C VAL A 295 10.98 14.77 -14.12
N LEU A 296 11.53 13.84 -13.33
CA LEU A 296 10.80 13.29 -12.18
C LEU A 296 10.72 14.26 -10.99
N PHE A 297 11.82 14.96 -10.66
CA PHE A 297 11.84 16.04 -9.67
C PHE A 297 11.49 17.42 -10.27
N LYS A 298 11.15 17.49 -11.55
CA LYS A 298 10.75 18.73 -12.24
C LYS A 298 11.74 19.90 -12.07
N GLY A 299 13.04 19.59 -12.00
CA GLY A 299 14.11 20.57 -11.79
C GLY A 299 14.32 21.00 -10.33
N ASP A 300 13.58 20.48 -9.36
CA ASP A 300 13.81 20.75 -7.93
C ASP A 300 15.12 20.10 -7.46
N THR A 301 16.19 20.89 -7.62
CA THR A 301 17.55 20.51 -7.26
C THR A 301 17.70 20.34 -5.76
N ALA A 302 16.95 21.10 -4.95
CA ALA A 302 17.08 21.06 -3.50
C ALA A 302 16.54 19.74 -2.94
N THR A 303 15.34 19.34 -3.34
CA THR A 303 14.75 18.06 -2.91
C THR A 303 15.53 16.88 -3.48
N HIS A 304 15.88 16.90 -4.78
CA HIS A 304 16.67 15.82 -5.40
C HIS A 304 18.02 15.63 -4.70
N LYS A 305 18.74 16.73 -4.40
CA LYS A 305 20.02 16.67 -3.69
C LYS A 305 19.87 16.07 -2.30
N ARG A 306 18.90 16.54 -1.50
CA ARG A 306 18.67 16.03 -0.13
C ARG A 306 18.26 14.56 -0.13
N ALA A 307 17.37 14.15 -1.04
CA ALA A 307 16.97 12.75 -1.18
C ALA A 307 18.18 11.86 -1.52
N ARG A 308 19.01 12.30 -2.46
CA ARG A 308 20.25 11.61 -2.84
C ARG A 308 21.25 11.53 -1.69
N GLU A 309 21.47 12.62 -0.98
CA GLU A 309 22.35 12.68 0.20
C GLU A 309 21.88 11.73 1.30
N ALA A 310 20.59 11.75 1.63
CA ALA A 310 19.99 10.87 2.61
C ALA A 310 20.18 9.39 2.25
N ARG A 311 19.85 9.01 1.01
CA ARG A 311 20.03 7.65 0.50
C ARG A 311 21.50 7.22 0.53
N ASN A 312 22.41 8.04 -0.01
CA ASN A 312 23.84 7.71 -0.06
C ASN A 312 24.43 7.61 1.35
N GLY A 313 24.05 8.52 2.24
CA GLY A 313 24.44 8.48 3.65
C GLY A 313 23.99 7.18 4.34
N PHE A 314 22.80 6.69 4.00
CA PHE A 314 22.27 5.43 4.53
C PHE A 314 22.92 4.18 3.91
N GLN A 315 23.02 4.11 2.58
CA GLN A 315 23.47 2.91 1.86
C GLN A 315 25.00 2.76 1.82
N HIS A 316 25.73 3.88 1.87
CA HIS A 316 27.18 3.91 1.65
C HIS A 316 27.94 4.61 2.78
N VAL A 317 27.26 5.02 3.86
CA VAL A 317 27.86 5.65 5.05
C VAL A 317 28.68 6.90 4.69
N THR A 318 28.22 7.67 3.69
CA THR A 318 28.93 8.88 3.22
C THR A 318 28.67 10.11 4.07
N LEU A 319 27.76 10.04 5.04
CA LEU A 319 27.38 11.15 5.93
C LEU A 319 27.21 10.63 7.37
N PRO A 320 27.46 11.48 8.39
CA PRO A 320 27.06 11.16 9.77
C PRO A 320 25.56 10.84 9.85
N PHE A 321 25.19 9.85 10.66
CA PHE A 321 23.82 9.33 10.73
C PHE A 321 22.77 10.42 11.00
N VAL A 322 23.05 11.37 11.90
CA VAL A 322 22.14 12.49 12.23
C VAL A 322 21.93 13.41 11.03
N ALA A 323 22.98 13.67 10.24
CA ALA A 323 22.88 14.49 9.03
C ALA A 323 22.05 13.79 7.95
N ALA A 324 22.25 12.48 7.76
CA ALA A 324 21.45 11.68 6.83
C ALA A 324 19.96 11.67 7.23
N ARG A 325 19.65 11.52 8.53
CA ARG A 325 18.26 11.60 9.04
C ARG A 325 17.62 12.97 8.79
N SER A 326 18.36 14.05 9.05
CA SER A 326 17.88 15.41 8.81
C SER A 326 17.58 15.66 7.33
N ALA A 327 18.50 15.22 6.44
CA ALA A 327 18.29 15.29 4.99
C ALA A 327 17.07 14.49 4.54
N ALA A 328 16.85 13.29 5.09
CA ALA A 328 15.67 12.49 4.79
C ALA A 328 14.38 13.18 5.24
N ALA A 329 14.31 13.65 6.49
CA ALA A 329 13.14 14.34 7.00
C ALA A 329 12.77 15.56 6.15
N ALA A 330 13.77 16.32 5.68
CA ALA A 330 13.57 17.50 4.83
C ALA A 330 13.17 17.17 3.38
N ALA A 331 13.36 15.95 2.89
CA ALA A 331 13.10 15.57 1.50
C ALA A 331 11.93 14.59 1.33
N ARG A 332 11.56 13.84 2.38
CA ARG A 332 10.66 12.69 2.31
C ARG A 332 9.33 13.03 1.65
N ASP A 333 8.62 14.02 2.18
CA ASP A 333 7.26 14.33 1.76
C ASP A 333 7.21 14.80 0.29
N MET A 334 8.13 15.69 -0.09
CA MET A 334 8.21 16.20 -1.47
C MET A 334 8.67 15.12 -2.46
N THR A 335 9.59 14.24 -2.06
CA THR A 335 10.00 13.11 -2.90
C THR A 335 8.83 12.15 -3.14
N ALA A 336 7.98 11.90 -2.14
CA ALA A 336 6.78 11.09 -2.31
C ALA A 336 5.76 11.76 -3.23
N ALA A 337 5.58 13.08 -3.13
CA ALA A 337 4.71 13.82 -4.03
C ALA A 337 5.18 13.68 -5.50
N TYR A 338 6.47 13.91 -5.76
CA TYR A 338 7.05 13.74 -7.10
C TYR A 338 6.91 12.33 -7.66
N LEU A 339 7.21 11.31 -6.85
CA LEU A 339 7.10 9.92 -7.29
C LEU A 339 5.63 9.56 -7.62
N ARG A 340 4.69 9.92 -6.74
CA ARG A 340 3.27 9.62 -6.93
C ARG A 340 2.70 10.33 -8.17
N GLU A 341 3.04 11.60 -8.34
CA GLU A 341 2.62 12.35 -9.52
C GLU A 341 3.20 11.75 -10.81
N ALA A 342 4.49 11.40 -10.82
CA ALA A 342 5.12 10.78 -11.97
C ALA A 342 4.49 9.42 -12.32
N ILE A 343 4.10 8.61 -11.33
CA ILE A 343 3.39 7.34 -11.58
C ILE A 343 2.07 7.59 -12.31
N LEU A 344 1.26 8.55 -11.84
CA LEU A 344 -0.03 8.88 -12.44
C LEU A 344 0.13 9.48 -13.84
N ASP A 345 1.07 10.41 -14.02
CA ASP A 345 1.35 11.04 -15.32
C ASP A 345 1.83 10.00 -16.35
N LEU A 346 2.68 9.04 -15.93
CA LEU A 346 3.16 7.97 -16.79
C LEU A 346 2.07 6.95 -17.10
N ALA A 347 1.20 6.61 -16.14
CA ALA A 347 0.01 5.80 -16.36
C ALA A 347 -0.96 6.43 -17.37
N GLY A 348 -0.89 7.76 -17.56
CA GLY A 348 -1.76 8.47 -18.49
C GLY A 348 -3.21 8.53 -18.02
N VAL A 349 -3.43 8.64 -16.70
CA VAL A 349 -4.77 8.89 -16.17
C VAL A 349 -5.30 10.23 -16.69
N ASP A 350 -6.62 10.32 -16.87
CA ASP A 350 -7.26 11.59 -17.21
C ASP A 350 -7.15 12.61 -16.07
N GLN A 351 -7.43 13.87 -16.38
CA GLN A 351 -7.29 14.97 -15.42
C GLN A 351 -8.26 14.85 -14.23
N ALA A 352 -9.49 14.34 -14.42
CA ALA A 352 -10.47 14.23 -13.34
C ALA A 352 -10.07 13.15 -12.33
N THR A 353 -9.64 11.99 -12.83
CA THR A 353 -9.04 10.92 -12.02
C THR A 353 -7.82 11.43 -11.27
N ARG A 354 -6.94 12.17 -11.97
CA ARG A 354 -5.74 12.77 -11.38
C ARG A 354 -6.06 13.76 -10.27
N ASP A 355 -7.00 14.66 -10.49
CA ASP A 355 -7.40 15.69 -9.51
C ASP A 355 -8.02 15.05 -8.26
N THR A 356 -8.78 13.97 -8.44
CA THR A 356 -9.34 13.17 -7.34
C THR A 356 -8.22 12.52 -6.52
N LEU A 357 -7.31 11.78 -7.19
CA LEU A 357 -6.24 11.06 -6.50
C LEU A 357 -5.18 12.01 -5.90
N LEU A 358 -4.90 13.16 -6.51
CA LEU A 358 -3.94 14.16 -6.01
C LEU A 358 -4.59 15.28 -5.19
N GLY A 359 -5.89 15.16 -4.88
CA GLY A 359 -6.66 16.18 -4.18
C GLY A 359 -6.11 16.54 -2.79
N PRO A 360 -6.65 17.59 -2.14
CA PRO A 360 -6.13 18.13 -0.88
C PRO A 360 -5.98 17.12 0.26
N LEU A 361 -6.84 16.09 0.28
CA LEU A 361 -6.81 15.01 1.27
C LEU A 361 -5.60 14.08 1.12
N PHE A 362 -5.04 14.03 -0.09
CA PHE A 362 -3.97 13.13 -0.49
C PHE A 362 -2.64 13.86 -0.75
N THR A 363 -2.54 15.16 -0.44
CA THR A 363 -1.32 15.95 -0.67
C THR A 363 -0.09 15.41 0.07
N ALA A 364 -0.29 14.85 1.27
CA ALA A 364 0.75 14.14 2.03
C ALA A 364 0.33 12.69 2.27
N PRO A 365 1.26 11.73 2.38
CA PRO A 365 0.93 10.39 2.82
C PRO A 365 0.29 10.33 4.21
N LEU A 366 -0.65 9.41 4.41
CA LEU A 366 -1.20 9.17 5.74
C LEU A 366 -0.16 8.42 6.59
N ALA A 367 0.06 8.88 7.82
CA ALA A 367 1.04 8.25 8.70
C ALA A 367 0.57 6.89 9.23
N TRP A 368 1.50 5.93 9.32
CA TRP A 368 1.23 4.54 9.71
C TRP A 368 1.65 4.22 11.16
N PHE A 369 1.06 4.88 12.16
CA PHE A 369 1.38 4.51 13.54
C PHE A 369 0.22 4.77 14.48
N GLU A 370 0.16 3.97 15.55
CA GLU A 370 -0.85 4.15 16.58
C GLU A 370 -0.60 5.47 17.32
N PRO A 371 -1.67 6.19 17.71
CA PRO A 371 -1.52 7.38 18.53
C PRO A 371 -0.79 7.01 19.82
N LYS A 372 0.34 7.68 20.06
CA LYS A 372 1.12 7.53 21.29
C LYS A 372 0.57 8.49 22.32
N ARG A 373 0.36 8.00 23.53
CA ARG A 373 -0.02 8.83 24.67
C ARG A 373 1.16 8.95 25.62
N TYR A 374 1.39 10.16 26.10
CA TYR A 374 2.44 10.49 27.05
C TYR A 374 1.78 11.06 28.29
N LEU A 375 2.17 10.56 29.45
CA LEU A 375 1.80 11.11 30.75
C LEU A 375 3.04 11.76 31.33
N TRP A 376 2.94 13.05 31.61
CA TRP A 376 3.97 13.83 32.26
C TRP A 376 3.52 14.13 33.68
N GLY A 377 4.42 13.94 34.65
CA GLY A 377 4.11 14.16 36.05
C GLY A 377 5.33 14.22 36.93
N ARG A 378 5.13 14.61 38.20
CA ARG A 378 6.16 14.69 39.23
C ARG A 378 5.84 13.77 40.39
N ILE A 379 6.79 12.89 40.73
CA ILE A 379 6.72 12.09 41.96
C ILE A 379 7.32 12.91 43.10
N THR A 380 6.58 13.08 44.18
CA THR A 380 7.07 13.71 45.42
C THR A 380 7.07 12.66 46.52
N THR A 381 8.19 12.50 47.21
CA THR A 381 8.34 11.57 48.33
C THR A 381 9.47 12.01 49.27
N ASN A 382 9.47 11.48 50.49
CA ASN A 382 10.56 11.61 51.46
C ASN A 382 11.47 10.36 51.50
N THR A 383 11.25 9.40 50.60
CA THR A 383 12.00 8.14 50.48
C THR A 383 12.81 8.11 49.20
N ASP A 384 13.96 7.43 49.21
CA ASP A 384 14.75 7.19 48.00
C ASP A 384 14.12 6.11 47.10
N ASP A 385 13.30 5.24 47.67
CA ASP A 385 12.49 4.28 46.92
C ASP A 385 11.24 4.97 46.35
N LEU A 386 11.10 4.94 45.02
CA LEU A 386 10.02 5.59 44.28
C LEU A 386 8.91 4.61 43.88
N ALA A 387 9.20 3.32 43.84
CA ALA A 387 8.30 2.29 43.33
C ALA A 387 7.42 1.72 44.45
N ALA A 388 6.25 1.18 44.08
CA ALA A 388 5.50 0.34 45.02
C ALA A 388 6.37 -0.88 45.45
N PRO A 389 6.20 -1.44 46.67
CA PRO A 389 7.11 -2.46 47.22
C PRO A 389 7.33 -3.71 46.34
N GLU A 390 6.37 -4.03 45.47
CA GLU A 390 6.39 -5.16 44.54
C GLU A 390 6.95 -4.83 43.15
N LEU A 391 7.32 -3.57 42.90
CA LEU A 391 7.76 -3.07 41.59
C LEU A 391 9.21 -2.58 41.62
N GLN A 392 9.90 -2.75 40.50
CA GLN A 392 11.27 -2.24 40.34
C GLN A 392 11.31 -0.73 40.04
N TYR A 393 10.23 -0.19 39.48
CA TYR A 393 10.14 1.21 39.04
C TYR A 393 8.75 1.77 39.38
N PRO A 394 8.63 3.08 39.64
CA PRO A 394 7.33 3.72 39.72
C PRO A 394 6.58 3.50 38.41
N HIS A 395 5.32 3.12 38.51
CA HIS A 395 4.53 2.73 37.36
C HIS A 395 3.15 3.36 37.42
N VAL A 396 2.52 3.51 36.27
CA VAL A 396 1.15 3.95 36.15
C VAL A 396 0.36 2.89 35.40
N LEU A 397 -0.65 2.33 36.05
CA LEU A 397 -1.66 1.54 35.36
C LEU A 397 -2.57 2.50 34.61
N TRP A 398 -2.31 2.65 33.32
CA TRP A 398 -3.06 3.51 32.44
C TRP A 398 -3.98 2.67 31.56
N THR A 399 -5.28 2.86 31.74
CA THR A 399 -6.30 2.24 30.90
C THR A 399 -7.06 3.32 30.15
N TRP A 400 -7.38 3.04 28.89
CA TRP A 400 -8.17 3.91 28.05
C TRP A 400 -9.34 3.14 27.47
N SER A 401 -10.50 3.80 27.37
CA SER A 401 -11.70 3.24 26.74
C SER A 401 -12.34 4.23 25.79
N ILE A 402 -12.90 3.71 24.70
CA ILE A 402 -13.77 4.48 23.79
C ILE A 402 -15.12 4.66 24.48
N LYS A 403 -15.57 5.91 24.63
CA LYS A 403 -16.90 6.25 25.13
C LYS A 403 -17.90 6.44 24.01
N ALA A 404 -17.47 7.10 22.94
CA ALA A 404 -18.28 7.30 21.76
C ALA A 404 -17.40 7.29 20.51
N LEU A 405 -17.96 6.75 19.44
CA LEU A 405 -17.37 6.77 18.12
C LEU A 405 -18.45 7.20 17.13
N SER A 406 -18.13 8.23 16.35
CA SER A 406 -19.01 8.74 15.29
C SER A 406 -18.19 9.01 14.04
N ARG A 407 -18.84 8.95 12.88
CA ARG A 407 -18.24 9.34 11.61
C ARG A 407 -18.69 10.76 11.25
N GLN A 408 -17.75 11.64 10.95
CA GLN A 408 -18.00 12.98 10.43
C GLN A 408 -17.31 13.11 9.07
N ASN A 409 -18.11 13.06 8.00
CA ASN A 409 -17.63 12.96 6.63
C ASN A 409 -16.66 11.76 6.50
N GLU A 410 -15.44 12.02 6.08
CA GLU A 410 -14.41 10.99 5.86
C GLU A 410 -13.57 10.67 7.10
N ARG A 411 -13.86 11.31 8.24
CA ARG A 411 -13.08 11.16 9.46
C ARG A 411 -13.87 10.45 10.54
N LEU A 412 -13.18 9.60 11.29
CA LEU A 412 -13.69 9.13 12.57
C LEU A 412 -13.48 10.23 13.61
N LYS A 413 -14.48 10.43 14.47
CA LYS A 413 -14.38 11.19 15.70
C LYS A 413 -14.49 10.19 16.86
N VAL A 414 -13.52 10.21 17.75
CA VAL A 414 -13.40 9.24 18.84
C VAL A 414 -13.32 9.98 20.17
N GLU A 415 -14.33 9.78 21.00
CA GLU A 415 -14.37 10.30 22.35
C GLU A 415 -14.01 9.17 23.31
N GLY A 416 -13.09 9.44 24.24
CA GLY A 416 -12.60 8.43 25.16
C GLY A 416 -12.59 8.86 26.61
N SER A 417 -12.26 7.92 27.47
CA SER A 417 -11.90 8.18 28.86
C SER A 417 -10.63 7.47 29.26
N GLU A 418 -9.92 8.12 30.17
CA GLU A 418 -8.70 7.60 30.78
C GLU A 418 -8.98 7.28 32.24
N LEU A 419 -8.49 6.13 32.68
CA LEU A 419 -8.34 5.81 34.09
C LEU A 419 -6.85 5.59 34.34
N VAL A 420 -6.32 6.43 35.22
CA VAL A 420 -4.91 6.44 35.61
C VAL A 420 -4.84 6.04 37.08
N LYS A 421 -4.08 4.99 37.38
CA LYS A 421 -3.81 4.56 38.75
C LYS A 421 -2.30 4.50 38.97
N GLU A 422 -1.81 5.32 39.89
CA GLU A 422 -0.42 5.36 40.30
C GLU A 422 -0.02 4.11 41.11
N GLN A 423 1.21 3.65 40.90
CA GLN A 423 1.87 2.60 41.67
C GLN A 423 3.26 3.11 42.08
N VAL A 424 3.26 3.92 43.13
CA VAL A 424 4.45 4.56 43.71
C VAL A 424 4.65 4.06 45.14
N ALA A 425 5.82 4.37 45.73
CA ALA A 425 6.16 3.97 47.10
C ALA A 425 5.14 4.47 48.14
N ASN A 426 5.07 3.79 49.28
CA ASN A 426 4.22 4.22 50.39
C ASN A 426 4.62 5.62 50.89
N GLY A 427 3.69 6.57 50.82
CA GLY A 427 3.94 7.97 51.17
C GLY A 427 4.48 8.83 50.02
N ALA A 428 4.70 8.25 48.84
CA ALA A 428 4.93 9.00 47.61
C ALA A 428 3.61 9.43 46.96
N THR A 429 3.64 10.46 46.12
CA THR A 429 2.48 10.93 45.35
C THR A 429 2.93 11.31 43.93
N LEU A 430 2.22 10.85 42.90
CA LEU A 430 2.42 11.29 41.53
C LEU A 430 1.42 12.42 41.20
N THR A 431 1.94 13.63 40.97
CA THR A 431 1.14 14.73 40.42
C THR A 431 1.22 14.68 38.90
N ILE A 432 0.10 14.37 38.24
CA ILE A 432 0.01 14.43 36.77
C ILE A 432 -0.05 15.89 36.33
N GLU A 433 0.88 16.29 35.48
CA GLU A 433 0.99 17.66 34.96
C GLU A 433 0.31 17.82 33.60
N SER A 434 0.53 16.85 32.70
CA SER A 434 -0.13 16.84 31.40
C SER A 434 -0.28 15.42 30.85
N ILE A 435 -1.28 15.24 30.01
CA ILE A 435 -1.43 14.07 29.15
C ILE A 435 -1.42 14.58 27.71
N GLU A 436 -0.47 14.08 26.93
CA GLU A 436 -0.28 14.47 25.54
C GLU A 436 -0.55 13.28 24.63
N VAL A 437 -1.18 13.54 23.48
CA VAL A 437 -1.35 12.55 22.43
C VAL A 437 -0.56 13.01 21.21
N SER A 438 0.34 12.16 20.72
CA SER A 438 1.11 12.37 19.50
C SER A 438 0.74 11.34 18.45
N GLY A 439 0.63 11.78 17.21
CA GLY A 439 0.42 10.92 16.05
C GLY A 439 -0.86 11.18 15.28
N PRO A 440 -1.24 10.27 14.38
CA PRO A 440 -2.48 10.36 13.63
C PRO A 440 -3.66 10.05 14.58
N VAL A 441 -4.13 11.08 15.27
CA VAL A 441 -5.31 10.98 16.14
C VAL A 441 -6.54 11.35 15.30
N PRO A 442 -7.59 10.50 15.28
CA PRO A 442 -8.94 10.92 14.92
C PRO A 442 -9.27 12.22 15.69
N GLN A 443 -9.91 13.20 15.04
CA GLN A 443 -10.16 14.46 15.72
C GLN A 443 -11.03 14.23 16.98
N PRO A 444 -10.70 14.89 18.11
CA PRO A 444 -11.42 14.74 19.36
C PRO A 444 -12.86 15.25 19.31
#